data_AF-A0A367R834-F1
#
_entry.id   AF-A0A367R834-F1
#
_cell.length_a   1.000
_cell.length_b   1.000
_cell.length_c   1.000
_cell.angle_alpha   90.00
_cell.angle_beta   90.00
_cell.angle_gamma   90.00
#
_symmetry.space_group_name_H-M   'P 1'
#
loop_
_entity.id
_entity.type
_entity.pdbx_description
1 polymer ?
#
loop_
_entity_poly.entity_id
_entity_poly.type
_entity_poly.pdbx_seq_one_letter_code
_entity_poly.pdbx_strand_id
1 'polypeptide(L)'
;MPRLDYFAPGVYVEEVDRGSRPIEGVSTNIAGFIGFTEDVRGDAELFKPMLVTSWNEYLEYYAKQGSDGYTDFDAYLPFAVNGWFLNGGGRCWVASIGTKLPGTQPPPAEETALKIRTTGNRPSLQFALKPAEGENDQTGEEGRLNVAITESQPRPPENPEAEPPLNTGEFFKVVISRNGEVLEEYDHLSMNPEVQAETGTYVLTALQESQFVNALDLETPGQPLSRRPANGSYEVSPPPVISTPDRFPRDVQGVRDDRTGMQGIFEIDEVTMIAFPDLLRAYQNSILDLDQVHGIMETMVSLCENTAPNRMVVLDPPPCKGGGTAVSPTQVKPQHIAQWLSAFNRRSQFAALYYPWIKVPNPRNGGRPILVPPSGHMLGVWCRTDETRGVYKAPANDTPRGVIGLAYETNLREQELLNPLGINCIRTFPNRGIRIWGARTLVEPDNVQWRYISVRRLMSYIEKSVELGTQWVVFEPNDQDLWARVTRTVSNFLERLWREGALFGASAAEAFYVKCDASINTHETMMLGRLYIEVGVCPVRPAEFVIFRFSQWAPNQ
;
A
#
# COMPACT_ATOMS: atom_id res chain seq x y z
N MET A 1 -17.11 12.97 -46.67
CA MET A 1 -17.46 14.07 -47.60
C MET A 1 -18.62 14.83 -46.98
N PRO A 2 -18.49 16.13 -46.70
CA PRO A 2 -19.65 16.94 -46.39
C PRO A 2 -20.54 17.00 -47.64
N ARG A 3 -21.85 16.93 -47.46
CA ARG A 3 -22.81 17.02 -48.57
C ARG A 3 -22.81 18.45 -49.08
N LEU A 4 -22.06 18.70 -50.15
CA LEU A 4 -21.70 20.03 -50.64
C LEU A 4 -22.77 20.62 -51.58
N ASP A 5 -24.04 20.44 -51.22
CA ASP A 5 -25.16 20.85 -52.05
C ASP A 5 -26.21 21.57 -51.21
N TYR A 6 -26.05 22.89 -51.11
CA TYR A 6 -27.02 23.80 -50.51
C TYR A 6 -27.86 24.45 -51.62
N PHE A 7 -29.09 23.97 -51.82
CA PHE A 7 -29.94 24.36 -52.96
C PHE A 7 -30.95 25.47 -52.67
N ALA A 8 -30.93 26.09 -51.49
CA ALA A 8 -31.83 27.19 -51.14
C ALA A 8 -31.17 28.21 -50.19
N PRO A 9 -31.61 29.49 -50.18
CA PRO A 9 -31.20 30.43 -49.15
C PRO A 9 -31.86 30.08 -47.80
N GLY A 10 -31.06 29.85 -46.76
CA GLY A 10 -31.52 29.49 -45.41
C GLY A 10 -30.39 29.52 -44.37
N VAL A 11 -30.73 29.33 -43.09
CA VAL A 11 -29.76 29.11 -42.01
C VAL A 11 -29.57 27.61 -41.85
N TYR A 12 -28.34 27.13 -42.05
CA TYR A 12 -27.97 25.73 -41.89
C TYR A 12 -27.15 25.55 -40.62
N VAL A 13 -27.50 24.53 -39.84
CA VAL A 13 -26.77 24.14 -38.65
C VAL A 13 -26.08 22.82 -38.96
N GLU A 14 -24.75 22.84 -38.98
CA GLU A 14 -23.90 21.65 -39.06
C GLU A 14 -23.28 21.40 -37.68
N GLU A 15 -23.33 20.16 -37.21
CA GLU A 15 -22.47 19.73 -36.11
C GLU A 15 -21.07 19.49 -36.66
N VAL A 16 -20.21 20.50 -36.49
CA VAL A 16 -18.77 20.33 -36.68
C VAL A 16 -18.20 19.95 -35.33
N ASP A 17 -17.68 18.73 -35.21
CA ASP A 17 -17.02 18.26 -34.00
C ASP A 17 -15.69 19.02 -33.82
N ARG A 18 -15.77 20.18 -33.17
CA ARG A 18 -14.63 21.10 -32.98
C ARG A 18 -14.08 20.95 -31.58
N GLY A 19 -13.24 19.94 -31.36
CA GLY A 19 -12.31 20.00 -30.24
C GLY A 19 -11.66 18.68 -29.87
N SER A 20 -10.33 18.68 -29.87
CA SER A 20 -9.56 17.84 -28.96
C SER A 20 -9.87 18.25 -27.51
N ARG A 21 -10.16 17.29 -26.64
CA ARG A 21 -10.36 17.57 -25.21
C ARG A 21 -9.06 18.11 -24.59
N PRO A 22 -9.12 19.08 -23.65
CA PRO A 22 -7.94 19.51 -22.91
C PRO A 22 -7.27 18.33 -22.20
N ILE A 23 -5.93 18.35 -22.12
CA ILE A 23 -5.19 17.33 -21.37
C ILE A 23 -5.39 17.56 -19.87
N GLU A 24 -5.97 16.57 -19.22
CA GLU A 24 -6.07 16.50 -17.76
C GLU A 24 -4.81 15.89 -17.16
N GLY A 25 -4.46 16.35 -15.96
CA GLY A 25 -3.33 15.82 -15.23
C GLY A 25 -3.63 14.44 -14.66
N VAL A 26 -2.70 13.50 -14.83
CA VAL A 26 -2.81 12.19 -14.17
C VAL A 26 -2.64 12.28 -12.67
N SER A 27 -3.18 11.31 -11.94
CA SER A 27 -2.84 11.15 -10.52
C SER A 27 -1.34 10.85 -10.38
N THR A 28 -0.71 11.44 -9.37
CA THR A 28 0.72 11.25 -9.03
C THR A 28 0.90 10.61 -7.66
N ASN A 29 -0.20 10.28 -6.99
CA ASN A 29 -0.27 10.15 -5.55
C ASN A 29 -0.88 8.81 -5.08
N ILE A 30 -0.64 7.74 -5.85
CA ILE A 30 -1.12 6.39 -5.54
C ILE A 30 0.09 5.48 -5.31
N ALA A 31 0.17 4.93 -4.10
CA ALA A 31 1.25 4.05 -3.69
C ALA A 31 0.88 2.56 -3.84
N GLY A 32 1.87 1.73 -4.12
CA GLY A 32 1.81 0.27 -3.98
C GLY A 32 2.67 -0.17 -2.80
N PHE A 33 2.10 -0.93 -1.87
CA PHE A 33 2.79 -1.47 -0.70
C PHE A 33 2.80 -2.99 -0.73
N ILE A 34 3.94 -3.57 -0.39
CA ILE A 34 4.12 -5.02 -0.32
C ILE A 34 4.64 -5.37 1.07
N GLY A 35 4.06 -6.37 1.71
CA GLY A 35 4.56 -6.84 3.01
C GLY A 35 3.61 -7.75 3.77
N PHE A 36 3.93 -8.03 5.03
CA PHE A 36 3.15 -8.94 5.86
C PHE A 36 2.00 -8.21 6.54
N THR A 37 0.85 -8.87 6.65
CA THR A 37 -0.34 -8.33 7.32
C THR A 37 -0.68 -9.14 8.57
N GLU A 38 -1.59 -8.64 9.41
CA GLU A 38 -2.03 -9.41 10.58
C GLU A 38 -2.99 -10.53 10.17
N ASP A 39 -3.89 -10.22 9.24
CA ASP A 39 -4.85 -11.14 8.66
C ASP A 39 -5.10 -10.81 7.18
N VAL A 40 -5.93 -11.61 6.50
CA VAL A 40 -6.44 -11.34 5.15
C VAL A 40 -7.94 -11.71 5.11
N ARG A 41 -8.80 -10.72 4.88
CA ARG A 41 -10.27 -10.81 4.99
C ARG A 41 -10.98 -9.98 3.93
N GLY A 42 -12.31 -10.09 3.87
CA GLY A 42 -13.07 -9.38 2.83
C GLY A 42 -12.72 -9.93 1.46
N ASP A 43 -12.75 -9.04 0.48
CA ASP A 43 -12.30 -9.34 -0.88
C ASP A 43 -10.77 -9.41 -1.02
N ALA A 44 -10.00 -9.20 0.06
CA ALA A 44 -8.55 -9.30 0.00
C ALA A 44 -8.10 -10.76 -0.05
N GLU A 45 -7.10 -11.04 -0.88
CA GLU A 45 -6.49 -12.35 -1.00
C GLU A 45 -4.97 -12.28 -0.73
N LEU A 46 -4.40 -13.40 -0.31
CA LEU A 46 -2.94 -13.50 -0.17
C LEU A 46 -2.27 -13.34 -1.54
N PHE A 47 -1.17 -12.59 -1.55
CA PHE A 47 -0.36 -12.23 -2.70
C PHE A 47 -1.07 -11.40 -3.77
N LYS A 48 -2.38 -11.15 -3.70
CA LYS A 48 -3.05 -10.27 -4.66
C LYS A 48 -3.14 -8.83 -4.11
N PRO A 49 -2.87 -7.82 -4.96
CA PRO A 49 -3.10 -6.44 -4.57
C PRO A 49 -4.59 -6.14 -4.31
N MET A 50 -4.87 -5.46 -3.20
CA MET A 50 -6.19 -4.87 -2.91
C MET A 50 -6.08 -3.36 -2.78
N LEU A 51 -7.08 -2.64 -3.29
CA LEU A 51 -7.17 -1.19 -3.12
C LEU A 51 -7.60 -0.86 -1.69
N VAL A 52 -6.91 0.09 -1.09
CA VAL A 52 -7.17 0.59 0.26
C VAL A 52 -7.16 2.12 0.23
N THR A 53 -8.26 2.72 0.65
CA THR A 53 -8.54 4.17 0.62
C THR A 53 -8.51 4.82 2.00
N SER A 54 -8.46 4.03 3.07
CA SER A 54 -8.32 4.54 4.44
C SER A 54 -7.65 3.53 5.37
N TRP A 55 -7.19 4.01 6.53
CA TRP A 55 -6.70 3.10 7.58
C TRP A 55 -7.79 2.17 8.11
N ASN A 56 -9.06 2.62 8.17
CA ASN A 56 -10.15 1.75 8.62
C ASN A 56 -10.39 0.61 7.64
N GLU A 57 -10.36 0.90 6.34
CA GLU A 57 -10.46 -0.13 5.29
C GLU A 57 -9.24 -1.07 5.30
N TYR A 58 -8.04 -0.56 5.61
CA TYR A 58 -6.88 -1.42 5.88
C TYR A 58 -7.18 -2.41 7.02
N LEU A 59 -7.77 -1.95 8.13
CA LEU A 59 -8.14 -2.85 9.23
C LEU A 59 -9.23 -3.85 8.84
N GLU A 60 -10.18 -3.44 7.99
CA GLU A 60 -11.22 -4.33 7.47
C GLU A 60 -10.60 -5.50 6.70
N TYR A 61 -9.66 -5.23 5.79
CA TYR A 61 -9.04 -6.27 4.95
C TYR A 61 -7.86 -7.01 5.60
N TYR A 62 -7.07 -6.34 6.45
CA TYR A 62 -5.75 -6.83 6.84
C TYR A 62 -5.49 -6.94 8.34
N ALA A 63 -6.50 -6.64 9.17
CA ALA A 63 -6.47 -6.84 10.62
C ALA A 63 -7.45 -7.93 11.04
N LYS A 64 -7.20 -8.59 12.17
CA LYS A 64 -8.21 -9.43 12.82
C LYS A 64 -9.40 -8.57 13.25
N GLN A 65 -10.58 -9.18 13.41
CA GLN A 65 -11.77 -8.45 13.84
C GLN A 65 -11.55 -7.74 15.19
N GLY A 66 -11.72 -6.41 15.20
CA GLY A 66 -11.52 -5.59 16.39
C GLY A 66 -10.05 -5.36 16.81
N SER A 67 -9.09 -5.74 15.97
CA SER A 67 -7.66 -5.55 16.22
C SER A 67 -7.16 -4.17 15.76
N ASP A 68 -5.94 -3.83 16.18
CA ASP A 68 -5.20 -2.64 15.75
C ASP A 68 -4.45 -2.80 14.41
N GLY A 69 -4.48 -4.00 13.81
CA GLY A 69 -3.90 -4.31 12.50
C GLY A 69 -2.39 -4.45 12.46
N TYR A 70 -1.71 -4.31 13.60
CA TYR A 70 -0.28 -4.61 13.72
C TYR A 70 -0.08 -6.11 13.90
N THR A 71 1.13 -6.62 13.63
CA THR A 71 1.39 -8.07 13.74
C THR A 71 2.18 -8.42 14.99
N ASP A 72 2.03 -9.65 15.49
CA ASP A 72 2.75 -10.15 16.67
C ASP A 72 4.26 -10.33 16.44
N PHE A 73 4.71 -10.27 15.19
CA PHE A 73 6.10 -10.38 14.77
C PHE A 73 6.64 -9.04 14.23
N ASP A 74 5.95 -7.94 14.57
CA ASP A 74 6.35 -6.57 14.26
C ASP A 74 6.58 -6.32 12.74
N ALA A 75 5.72 -6.84 11.87
CA ALA A 75 5.75 -6.52 10.44
C ALA A 75 5.77 -5.00 10.22
N TYR A 76 6.52 -4.54 9.23
CA TYR A 76 6.71 -3.13 8.93
C TYR A 76 5.60 -2.57 8.04
N LEU A 77 4.92 -3.38 7.24
CA LEU A 77 3.85 -2.93 6.35
C LEU A 77 2.72 -2.17 7.07
N PRO A 78 2.14 -2.63 8.20
CA PRO A 78 1.10 -1.87 8.90
C PRO A 78 1.57 -0.47 9.35
N PHE A 79 2.81 -0.35 9.82
CA PHE A 79 3.40 0.95 10.18
C PHE A 79 3.64 1.85 8.96
N ALA A 80 4.06 1.26 7.84
CA ALA A 80 4.27 1.98 6.59
C ALA A 80 2.96 2.52 6.01
N VAL A 81 1.90 1.71 5.99
CA VAL A 81 0.57 2.08 5.49
C VAL A 81 -0.11 3.10 6.43
N ASN A 82 -0.04 2.92 7.75
CA ASN A 82 -0.51 3.94 8.68
C ASN A 82 0.27 5.26 8.51
N GLY A 83 1.59 5.18 8.37
CA GLY A 83 2.46 6.32 8.10
C GLY A 83 2.11 7.05 6.80
N TRP A 84 1.73 6.30 5.76
CA TRP A 84 1.22 6.83 4.48
C TRP A 84 -0.03 7.69 4.70
N PHE A 85 -1.07 7.13 5.33
CA PHE A 85 -2.33 7.86 5.59
C PHE A 85 -2.13 9.06 6.51
N LEU A 86 -1.35 8.92 7.59
CA LEU A 86 -1.02 10.03 8.49
C LEU A 86 -0.35 11.19 7.76
N ASN A 87 0.48 10.88 6.76
CA ASN A 87 1.24 11.87 6.03
C ASN A 87 0.51 12.48 4.83
N GLY A 88 -0.76 12.15 4.60
CA GLY A 88 -1.58 12.73 3.53
C GLY A 88 -1.71 11.82 2.32
N GLY A 89 -1.37 10.54 2.45
CA GLY A 89 -1.71 9.51 1.48
C GLY A 89 -3.23 9.34 1.34
N GLY A 90 -3.75 9.38 0.12
CA GLY A 90 -5.18 9.23 -0.16
C GLY A 90 -5.60 7.78 -0.35
N ARG A 91 -5.04 7.09 -1.35
CA ARG A 91 -5.32 5.67 -1.64
C ARG A 91 -4.06 4.93 -2.01
N CYS A 92 -3.99 3.66 -1.67
CA CYS A 92 -2.87 2.79 -1.97
C CYS A 92 -3.33 1.36 -2.27
N TRP A 93 -2.52 0.65 -3.04
CA TRP A 93 -2.67 -0.79 -3.24
C TRP A 93 -1.78 -1.53 -2.25
N VAL A 94 -2.30 -2.59 -1.65
CA VAL A 94 -1.56 -3.42 -0.69
C VAL A 94 -1.55 -4.85 -1.20
N ALA A 95 -0.38 -5.47 -1.30
CA ALA A 95 -0.23 -6.90 -1.52
C ALA A 95 0.31 -7.55 -0.25
N SER A 96 -0.53 -8.35 0.42
CA SER A 96 -0.10 -9.15 1.57
C SER A 96 0.72 -10.35 1.10
N ILE A 97 1.93 -10.51 1.61
CA ILE A 97 2.80 -11.66 1.30
C ILE A 97 2.75 -12.77 2.37
N GLY A 98 1.82 -12.65 3.32
CA GLY A 98 1.65 -13.60 4.41
C GLY A 98 1.13 -12.95 5.69
N THR A 99 0.49 -13.74 6.53
CA THR A 99 0.02 -13.35 7.88
C THR A 99 0.91 -13.87 9.00
N LYS A 100 1.94 -14.63 8.65
CA LYS A 100 3.00 -15.17 9.51
C LYS A 100 4.33 -15.15 8.76
N LEU A 101 5.43 -15.23 9.50
CA LEU A 101 6.75 -15.39 8.89
C LEU A 101 6.87 -16.79 8.27
N PRO A 102 7.48 -16.91 7.08
CA PRO A 102 7.77 -18.20 6.48
C PRO A 102 8.51 -19.16 7.43
N GLY A 103 8.08 -20.42 7.45
CA GLY A 103 8.68 -21.47 8.29
C GLY A 103 8.33 -21.42 9.78
N THR A 104 7.46 -20.51 10.24
CA THR A 104 6.95 -20.58 11.63
C THR A 104 6.14 -21.85 11.85
N GLN A 105 6.19 -22.42 13.05
CA GLN A 105 5.32 -23.54 13.38
C GLN A 105 3.85 -23.11 13.33
N PRO A 106 2.96 -23.93 12.74
CA PRO A 106 1.53 -23.67 12.80
C PRO A 106 1.10 -23.55 14.26
N PRO A 107 0.37 -22.48 14.64
CA PRO A 107 -0.18 -22.39 15.98
C PRO A 107 -1.09 -23.61 16.25
N PRO A 108 -1.12 -24.13 17.49
CA PRO A 108 -2.10 -25.14 17.87
C PRO A 108 -3.51 -24.68 17.54
N ALA A 109 -4.41 -25.60 17.19
CA ALA A 109 -5.81 -25.28 16.88
C ALA A 109 -6.49 -24.49 18.02
N GLU A 110 -6.05 -24.69 19.27
CA GLU A 110 -6.55 -23.97 20.45
C GLU A 110 -6.19 -22.48 20.51
N GLU A 111 -5.11 -22.08 19.83
CA GLU A 111 -4.67 -20.68 19.75
C GLU A 111 -5.33 -19.92 18.60
N THR A 112 -5.71 -20.62 17.53
CA THR A 112 -6.46 -20.05 16.39
C THR A 112 -7.97 -20.05 16.61
N ALA A 113 -8.46 -20.86 17.56
CA ALA A 113 -9.87 -20.94 17.87
C ALA A 113 -10.42 -19.65 18.48
N LEU A 114 -11.63 -19.29 18.05
CA LEU A 114 -12.40 -18.20 18.61
C LEU A 114 -12.76 -18.50 20.06
N LYS A 115 -12.38 -17.64 21.00
CA LYS A 115 -12.75 -17.75 22.42
C LYS A 115 -13.80 -16.71 22.78
N ILE A 116 -15.01 -17.17 23.05
CA ILE A 116 -16.13 -16.34 23.47
C ILE A 116 -16.15 -16.24 25.00
N ARG A 117 -16.38 -15.02 25.48
CA ARG A 117 -16.45 -14.71 26.90
C ARG A 117 -17.90 -14.47 27.33
N THR A 118 -18.17 -14.62 28.61
CA THR A 118 -19.44 -14.23 29.24
C THR A 118 -19.55 -12.71 29.32
N THR A 119 -20.73 -12.19 29.65
CA THR A 119 -20.94 -10.75 29.92
C THR A 119 -20.09 -10.25 31.09
N GLY A 120 -19.71 -11.13 32.02
CA GLY A 120 -18.77 -10.86 33.11
C GLY A 120 -17.29 -10.98 32.73
N ASN A 121 -16.97 -11.05 31.43
CA ASN A 121 -15.60 -11.16 30.88
C ASN A 121 -14.83 -12.43 31.32
N ARG A 122 -15.55 -13.52 31.62
CA ARG A 122 -14.96 -14.83 31.92
C ARG A 122 -14.96 -15.72 30.67
N PRO A 123 -14.01 -16.64 30.48
CA PRO A 123 -14.05 -17.62 29.39
C PRO A 123 -15.36 -18.45 29.44
N SER A 124 -15.93 -18.77 28.28
CA SER A 124 -17.18 -19.54 28.17
C SER A 124 -17.04 -20.68 27.16
N LEU A 125 -17.09 -20.35 25.87
CA LEU A 125 -17.00 -21.31 24.78
C LEU A 125 -15.84 -20.99 23.87
N GLN A 126 -15.31 -22.02 23.24
CA GLN A 126 -14.31 -21.92 22.20
C GLN A 126 -14.82 -22.62 20.93
N PHE A 127 -14.67 -21.97 19.79
CA PHE A 127 -15.04 -22.50 18.47
C PHE A 127 -13.80 -22.60 17.58
N ALA A 128 -13.59 -23.75 16.97
CA ALA A 128 -12.56 -23.98 15.95
C ALA A 128 -13.24 -24.53 14.69
N LEU A 129 -12.71 -24.23 13.50
CA LEU A 129 -13.22 -24.87 12.28
C LEU A 129 -12.95 -26.38 12.31
N LYS A 130 -13.92 -27.16 11.80
CA LYS A 130 -13.67 -28.54 11.42
C LYS A 130 -12.93 -28.53 10.07
N PRO A 131 -11.80 -29.26 9.93
CA PRO A 131 -11.16 -29.41 8.63
C PRO A 131 -12.15 -30.11 7.68
N ALA A 132 -12.41 -29.54 6.50
CA ALA A 132 -13.15 -30.27 5.48
C ALA A 132 -12.28 -31.41 4.93
N GLU A 133 -12.87 -32.59 4.74
CA GLU A 133 -12.18 -33.71 4.10
C GLU A 133 -11.93 -33.39 2.62
N GLY A 134 -10.66 -33.16 2.24
CA GLY A 134 -10.21 -33.19 0.85
C GLY A 134 -9.94 -31.85 0.14
N GLU A 135 -10.09 -30.70 0.80
CA GLU A 135 -9.82 -29.39 0.19
C GLU A 135 -8.60 -28.71 0.82
N ASN A 136 -7.51 -28.58 0.05
CA ASN A 136 -6.29 -27.88 0.45
C ASN A 136 -6.38 -26.35 0.31
N ASP A 137 -7.56 -25.79 -0.03
CA ASP A 137 -7.68 -24.42 -0.54
C ASP A 137 -8.69 -23.55 0.24
N GLN A 138 -8.83 -23.76 1.55
CA GLN A 138 -9.65 -22.90 2.41
C GLN A 138 -8.86 -21.65 2.85
N THR A 139 -8.48 -20.82 1.87
CA THR A 139 -7.85 -19.52 2.13
C THR A 139 -8.85 -18.40 1.83
N GLY A 140 -8.85 -17.33 2.63
CA GLY A 140 -9.76 -16.17 2.41
C GLY A 140 -11.14 -16.30 3.07
N GLU A 141 -12.14 -15.59 2.55
CA GLU A 141 -13.51 -15.53 3.10
C GLU A 141 -14.25 -16.86 3.06
N GLU A 142 -14.02 -17.71 2.06
CA GLU A 142 -14.70 -19.00 1.92
C GLU A 142 -14.39 -19.98 3.08
N GLY A 143 -13.24 -19.80 3.72
CA GLY A 143 -12.84 -20.55 4.91
C GLY A 143 -13.35 -19.97 6.24
N ARG A 144 -13.97 -18.78 6.25
CA ARG A 144 -14.45 -18.11 7.47
C ARG A 144 -15.90 -18.47 7.76
N LEU A 145 -16.25 -18.50 9.04
CA LEU A 145 -17.62 -18.70 9.51
C LEU A 145 -17.99 -17.63 10.53
N ASN A 146 -19.26 -17.28 10.57
CA ASN A 146 -19.82 -16.41 11.57
C ASN A 146 -20.69 -17.22 12.52
N VAL A 147 -20.35 -17.18 13.81
CA VAL A 147 -21.11 -17.76 14.92
C VAL A 147 -21.86 -16.63 15.60
N ALA A 148 -23.18 -16.57 15.40
CA ALA A 148 -24.06 -15.64 16.10
C ALA A 148 -24.68 -16.31 17.33
N ILE A 149 -24.54 -15.65 18.48
CA ILE A 149 -25.11 -16.06 19.76
C ILE A 149 -26.21 -15.08 20.13
N THR A 150 -27.42 -15.58 20.29
CA THR A 150 -28.60 -14.78 20.65
C THR A 150 -29.40 -15.40 21.79
N GLU A 151 -30.31 -14.63 22.39
CA GLU A 151 -31.20 -15.12 23.43
C GLU A 151 -32.19 -16.15 22.90
N SER A 152 -32.42 -17.17 23.72
CA SER A 152 -33.44 -18.19 23.49
C SER A 152 -34.23 -18.45 24.77
N GLN A 153 -35.21 -19.33 24.66
CA GLN A 153 -36.10 -19.80 25.72
C GLN A 153 -35.84 -21.30 25.95
N PRO A 154 -36.24 -21.88 27.09
CA PRO A 154 -36.35 -23.34 27.19
C PRO A 154 -37.33 -23.89 26.15
N ARG A 155 -37.18 -25.16 25.78
CA ARG A 155 -38.10 -25.86 24.88
C ARG A 155 -39.54 -25.79 25.44
N PRO A 156 -40.54 -25.48 24.60
CA PRO A 156 -41.93 -25.49 25.04
C PRO A 156 -42.35 -26.93 25.40
N PRO A 157 -43.26 -27.11 26.37
CA PRO A 157 -43.75 -28.44 26.73
C PRO A 157 -44.50 -29.08 25.57
N GLU A 158 -44.38 -30.40 25.41
CA GLU A 158 -45.09 -31.16 24.36
C GLU A 158 -46.62 -31.03 24.47
N ASN A 159 -47.12 -30.88 25.70
CA ASN A 159 -48.52 -30.55 25.96
C ASN A 159 -48.68 -29.03 26.13
N PRO A 160 -49.41 -28.34 25.24
CA PRO A 160 -49.65 -26.90 25.31
C PRO A 160 -50.37 -26.43 26.59
N GLU A 161 -51.04 -27.33 27.30
CA GLU A 161 -51.74 -27.04 28.56
C GLU A 161 -50.84 -27.20 29.81
N ALA A 162 -49.63 -27.74 29.66
CA ALA A 162 -48.68 -27.87 30.76
C ALA A 162 -48.01 -26.52 31.07
N GLU A 163 -47.67 -26.28 32.35
CA GLU A 163 -46.93 -25.08 32.74
C GLU A 163 -45.58 -25.04 32.01
N PRO A 164 -45.22 -23.90 31.37
CA PRO A 164 -43.97 -23.78 30.67
C PRO A 164 -42.80 -23.87 31.66
N PRO A 165 -41.67 -24.48 31.26
CA PRO A 165 -40.49 -24.55 32.11
C PRO A 165 -39.99 -23.16 32.48
N LEU A 166 -39.48 -23.01 33.71
CA LEU A 166 -38.96 -21.75 34.21
C LEU A 166 -37.81 -21.27 33.33
N ASN A 167 -37.96 -20.10 32.71
CA ASN A 167 -36.85 -19.46 32.00
C ASN A 167 -35.96 -18.69 32.97
N THR A 168 -34.80 -19.26 33.29
CA THR A 168 -33.76 -18.63 34.12
C THR A 168 -32.90 -17.63 33.34
N GLY A 169 -33.14 -17.47 32.03
CA GLY A 169 -32.31 -16.68 31.11
C GLY A 169 -31.04 -17.41 30.66
N GLU A 170 -30.83 -18.67 31.06
CA GLU A 170 -29.61 -19.41 30.69
C GLU A 170 -29.61 -19.90 29.24
N PHE A 171 -30.78 -19.97 28.61
CA PHE A 171 -30.94 -20.53 27.27
C PHE A 171 -30.54 -19.56 26.16
N PHE A 172 -29.83 -20.07 25.17
CA PHE A 172 -29.35 -19.30 24.03
C PHE A 172 -29.44 -20.11 22.74
N LYS A 173 -29.26 -19.40 21.62
CA LYS A 173 -29.24 -19.94 20.28
C LYS A 173 -27.89 -19.69 19.65
N VAL A 174 -27.39 -20.66 18.90
CA VAL A 174 -26.18 -20.55 18.08
C VAL A 174 -26.57 -20.70 16.62
N VAL A 175 -26.22 -19.70 15.80
CA VAL A 175 -26.41 -19.73 14.35
C VAL A 175 -25.03 -19.68 13.70
N ILE A 176 -24.71 -20.66 12.87
CA ILE A 176 -23.50 -20.71 12.07
C ILE A 176 -23.87 -20.28 10.66
N SER A 177 -23.17 -19.28 10.14
CA SER A 177 -23.44 -18.71 8.82
C SER A 177 -22.16 -18.41 8.06
N ARG A 178 -22.25 -18.37 6.73
CA ARG A 178 -21.19 -17.96 5.81
C ARG A 178 -21.79 -17.03 4.78
N ASN A 179 -21.17 -15.88 4.55
CA ASN A 179 -21.62 -14.88 3.55
C ASN A 179 -23.11 -14.50 3.68
N GLY A 180 -23.64 -14.51 4.91
CA GLY A 180 -25.04 -14.22 5.22
C GLY A 180 -26.02 -15.39 5.04
N GLU A 181 -25.58 -16.52 4.50
CA GLU A 181 -26.35 -17.76 4.43
C GLU A 181 -26.20 -18.55 5.74
N VAL A 182 -27.34 -18.96 6.32
CA VAL A 182 -27.36 -19.80 7.53
C VAL A 182 -27.05 -21.23 7.13
N LEU A 183 -25.96 -21.78 7.67
CA LEU A 183 -25.52 -23.16 7.42
C LEU A 183 -26.11 -24.12 8.45
N GLU A 184 -26.03 -23.75 9.73
CA GLU A 184 -26.53 -24.57 10.84
C GLU A 184 -27.15 -23.68 11.91
N GLU A 185 -28.19 -24.20 12.55
CA GLU A 185 -28.91 -23.50 13.61
C GLU A 185 -29.19 -24.46 14.77
N TYR A 186 -28.82 -24.03 15.97
CA TYR A 186 -28.98 -24.79 17.19
C TYR A 186 -29.68 -23.91 18.24
N ASP A 187 -30.90 -24.29 18.60
CA ASP A 187 -31.74 -23.53 19.53
C ASP A 187 -31.91 -24.25 20.88
N HIS A 188 -32.38 -23.51 21.89
CA HIS A 188 -32.63 -24.00 23.25
C HIS A 188 -31.38 -24.59 23.94
N LEU A 189 -30.23 -23.97 23.71
CA LEU A 189 -28.94 -24.43 24.24
C LEU A 189 -28.70 -23.92 25.66
N SER A 190 -28.08 -24.75 26.49
CA SER A 190 -27.63 -24.38 27.84
C SER A 190 -26.16 -24.75 28.05
N MET A 191 -25.48 -24.03 28.96
CA MET A 191 -24.15 -24.38 29.47
C MET A 191 -24.19 -25.43 30.59
N ASN A 192 -25.38 -25.98 30.90
CA ASN A 192 -25.56 -27.02 31.91
C ASN A 192 -25.40 -28.43 31.27
N PRO A 193 -24.37 -29.22 31.63
CA PRO A 193 -24.20 -30.58 31.12
C PRO A 193 -25.33 -31.54 31.54
N GLU A 194 -26.05 -31.22 32.62
CA GLU A 194 -27.14 -32.03 33.18
C GLU A 194 -28.54 -31.46 32.83
N VAL A 195 -28.64 -30.60 31.82
CA VAL A 195 -29.94 -30.07 31.38
C VAL A 195 -30.88 -31.20 30.95
N GLN A 196 -32.14 -31.13 31.39
CA GLN A 196 -33.17 -32.10 31.00
C GLN A 196 -33.50 -31.94 29.52
N ALA A 197 -33.50 -33.05 28.77
CA ALA A 197 -33.67 -33.05 27.31
C ALA A 197 -35.02 -32.44 26.87
N GLU A 198 -36.03 -32.52 27.72
CA GLU A 198 -37.36 -31.93 27.52
C GLU A 198 -37.33 -30.39 27.58
N THR A 199 -36.33 -29.80 28.23
CA THR A 199 -36.21 -28.35 28.45
C THR A 199 -35.13 -27.67 27.60
N GLY A 200 -34.11 -28.40 27.17
CA GLY A 200 -33.04 -27.86 26.32
C GLY A 200 -31.94 -28.87 26.04
N THR A 201 -30.81 -28.41 25.53
CA THR A 201 -29.67 -29.29 25.20
C THR A 201 -28.36 -28.64 25.60
N TYR A 202 -27.45 -29.44 26.15
CA TYR A 202 -26.10 -28.95 26.46
C TYR A 202 -25.38 -28.59 25.15
N VAL A 203 -24.80 -27.39 25.12
CA VAL A 203 -24.25 -26.80 23.88
C VAL A 203 -23.22 -27.69 23.18
N LEU A 204 -22.34 -28.39 23.91
CA LEU A 204 -21.35 -29.27 23.28
C LEU A 204 -21.99 -30.52 22.69
N THR A 205 -23.03 -31.05 23.33
CA THR A 205 -23.79 -32.20 22.80
C THR A 205 -24.47 -31.83 21.50
N ALA A 206 -25.07 -30.64 21.41
CA ALA A 206 -25.69 -30.17 20.17
C ALA A 206 -24.65 -29.94 19.06
N LEU A 207 -23.53 -29.27 19.38
CA LEU A 207 -22.50 -28.90 18.40
C LEU A 207 -21.58 -30.06 18.02
N GLN A 208 -21.64 -31.21 18.70
CA GLN A 208 -20.89 -32.40 18.31
C GLN A 208 -21.25 -32.84 16.89
N GLU A 209 -22.51 -32.67 16.49
CA GLU A 209 -23.05 -33.00 15.16
C GLU A 209 -22.77 -31.93 14.09
N SER A 210 -22.21 -30.77 14.45
CA SER A 210 -21.88 -29.71 13.49
C SER A 210 -20.91 -30.21 12.43
N GLN A 211 -21.16 -29.90 11.16
CA GLN A 211 -20.25 -30.23 10.07
C GLN A 211 -19.11 -29.21 9.94
N PHE A 212 -19.28 -28.02 10.53
CA PHE A 212 -18.42 -26.88 10.25
C PHE A 212 -17.52 -26.46 11.41
N VAL A 213 -17.95 -26.67 12.66
CA VAL A 213 -17.18 -26.24 13.84
C VAL A 213 -17.04 -27.33 14.89
N ASN A 214 -15.94 -27.27 15.63
CA ASN A 214 -15.75 -27.93 16.91
C ASN A 214 -15.97 -26.89 18.01
N ALA A 215 -16.73 -27.26 19.04
CA ALA A 215 -16.92 -26.45 20.23
C ALA A 215 -16.24 -27.08 21.44
N LEU A 216 -15.69 -26.25 22.32
CA LEU A 216 -15.13 -26.64 23.61
C LEU A 216 -15.68 -25.72 24.71
N ASP A 217 -16.10 -26.31 25.83
CA ASP A 217 -16.44 -25.56 27.05
C ASP A 217 -15.15 -25.30 27.83
N LEU A 218 -14.91 -24.05 28.21
CA LEU A 218 -13.71 -23.63 28.92
C LEU A 218 -13.79 -23.85 30.44
N GLU A 219 -14.82 -24.57 30.91
CA GLU A 219 -14.99 -25.14 32.26
C GLU A 219 -14.87 -24.12 33.40
N THR A 220 -15.41 -22.92 33.21
CA THR A 220 -15.41 -21.90 34.26
C THR A 220 -16.45 -22.24 35.35
N PRO A 221 -16.10 -22.25 36.66
CA PRO A 221 -17.05 -22.51 37.74
C PRO A 221 -18.21 -21.48 37.77
N GLY A 222 -19.44 -21.96 37.96
CA GLY A 222 -20.61 -21.10 38.11
C GLY A 222 -21.93 -21.77 37.74
N GLN A 223 -23.03 -21.08 38.04
CA GLN A 223 -24.37 -21.43 37.56
C GLN A 223 -24.44 -21.31 36.03
N PRO A 224 -25.32 -22.06 35.33
CA PRO A 224 -25.38 -22.06 33.86
C PRO A 224 -25.51 -20.66 33.24
N LEU A 225 -26.39 -19.81 33.80
CA LEU A 225 -26.54 -18.41 33.38
C LEU A 225 -25.22 -17.62 33.46
N SER A 226 -24.41 -17.84 34.50
CA SER A 226 -23.13 -17.14 34.69
C SER A 226 -22.01 -17.64 33.77
N ARG A 227 -22.17 -18.84 33.19
CA ARG A 227 -21.27 -19.46 32.22
C ARG A 227 -21.67 -19.18 30.78
N ARG A 228 -22.89 -18.68 30.56
CA ARG A 228 -23.47 -18.40 29.24
C ARG A 228 -22.56 -17.46 28.41
N PRO A 229 -22.27 -17.79 27.14
CA PRO A 229 -21.52 -16.90 26.26
C PRO A 229 -22.27 -15.59 26.05
N ALA A 230 -21.53 -14.49 25.89
CA ALA A 230 -22.13 -13.20 25.58
C ALA A 230 -22.85 -13.27 24.21
N ASN A 231 -23.96 -12.55 24.11
CA ASN A 231 -24.62 -12.38 22.82
C ASN A 231 -23.74 -11.55 21.90
N GLY A 232 -23.71 -11.91 20.62
CA GLY A 232 -22.86 -11.24 19.64
C GLY A 232 -22.71 -12.06 18.37
N SER A 233 -22.06 -11.48 17.39
CA SER A 233 -21.65 -12.13 16.15
C SER A 233 -20.13 -12.22 16.17
N TYR A 234 -19.61 -13.44 16.04
CA TYR A 234 -18.21 -13.75 16.23
C TYR A 234 -17.67 -14.51 15.03
N GLU A 235 -16.56 -14.05 14.48
CA GLU A 235 -15.90 -14.72 13.37
C GLU A 235 -15.00 -15.86 13.85
N VAL A 236 -15.15 -17.03 13.24
CA VAL A 236 -14.22 -18.16 13.36
C VAL A 236 -13.35 -18.16 12.12
N SER A 237 -12.08 -17.80 12.29
CA SER A 237 -11.11 -17.66 11.19
C SER A 237 -10.39 -18.98 10.89
N PRO A 238 -9.99 -19.22 9.63
CA PRO A 238 -9.16 -20.36 9.28
C PRO A 238 -7.76 -20.26 9.89
N PRO A 239 -7.06 -21.41 10.05
CA PRO A 239 -5.65 -21.40 10.41
C PRO A 239 -4.85 -20.54 9.43
N PRO A 240 -3.82 -19.81 9.89
CA PRO A 240 -3.02 -18.97 9.01
C PRO A 240 -2.26 -19.84 8.00
N VAL A 241 -2.20 -19.38 6.75
CA VAL A 241 -1.36 -19.98 5.71
C VAL A 241 0.09 -19.57 5.96
N ILE A 242 0.97 -20.56 6.10
CA ILE A 242 2.39 -20.34 6.37
C ILE A 242 3.19 -20.84 5.17
N SER A 243 3.81 -19.93 4.42
CA SER A 243 4.73 -20.29 3.34
C SER A 243 5.98 -20.99 3.88
N THR A 244 6.53 -21.91 3.09
CA THR A 244 7.85 -22.47 3.38
C THR A 244 8.96 -21.47 2.99
N PRO A 245 10.08 -21.42 3.71
CA PRO A 245 11.18 -20.51 3.37
C PRO A 245 11.70 -20.68 1.93
N ASP A 246 11.77 -21.92 1.42
CA ASP A 246 12.25 -22.20 0.06
C ASP A 246 11.31 -21.69 -1.03
N ARG A 247 10.00 -21.68 -0.77
CA ARG A 247 8.98 -21.24 -1.74
C ARG A 247 8.76 -19.72 -1.66
N PHE A 248 8.97 -19.12 -0.49
CA PHE A 248 8.66 -17.72 -0.22
C PHE A 248 9.25 -16.72 -1.22
N PRO A 249 10.52 -16.81 -1.66
CA PRO A 249 11.05 -15.87 -2.67
C PRO A 249 10.24 -15.87 -3.96
N ARG A 250 9.74 -17.04 -4.40
CA ARG A 250 8.93 -17.18 -5.61
C ARG A 250 7.54 -16.61 -5.42
N ASP A 251 6.90 -16.89 -4.28
CA ASP A 251 5.57 -16.36 -3.96
C ASP A 251 5.61 -14.82 -3.83
N VAL A 252 6.66 -14.27 -3.23
CA VAL A 252 6.90 -12.82 -3.12
C VAL A 252 7.12 -12.16 -4.48
N GLN A 253 7.92 -12.78 -5.35
CA GLN A 253 8.09 -12.29 -6.72
C GLN A 253 6.75 -12.28 -7.45
N GLY A 254 5.97 -13.36 -7.28
CA GLY A 254 4.66 -13.55 -7.88
C GLY A 254 4.71 -13.80 -9.38
N VAL A 255 3.52 -13.96 -9.96
CA VAL A 255 3.31 -14.23 -11.38
C VAL A 255 2.49 -13.10 -11.98
N ARG A 256 3.00 -12.52 -13.07
CA ARG A 256 2.38 -11.41 -13.81
C ARG A 256 0.95 -11.71 -14.25
N ASP A 257 0.76 -12.84 -14.93
CA ASP A 257 -0.54 -13.21 -15.53
C ASP A 257 -1.62 -13.44 -14.45
N ASP A 258 -1.21 -13.96 -13.30
CA ASP A 258 -2.08 -14.17 -12.14
C ASP A 258 -2.21 -12.92 -11.25
N ARG A 259 -1.47 -11.85 -11.57
CA ARG A 259 -1.40 -10.59 -10.81
C ARG A 259 -1.08 -10.79 -9.33
N THR A 260 -0.12 -11.67 -9.04
CA THR A 260 0.29 -12.00 -7.67
C THR A 260 1.65 -11.41 -7.30
N GLY A 261 1.92 -11.33 -6.01
CA GLY A 261 3.16 -10.87 -5.40
C GLY A 261 3.53 -9.44 -5.80
N MET A 262 4.83 -9.20 -5.87
CA MET A 262 5.39 -7.92 -6.29
C MET A 262 5.00 -7.59 -7.73
N GLN A 263 5.03 -8.55 -8.66
CA GLN A 263 4.63 -8.33 -10.05
C GLN A 263 3.16 -7.87 -10.17
N GLY A 264 2.26 -8.40 -9.34
CA GLY A 264 0.86 -7.98 -9.29
C GLY A 264 0.69 -6.48 -9.05
N ILE A 265 1.47 -5.89 -8.13
CA ILE A 265 1.46 -4.43 -7.90
C ILE A 265 1.93 -3.66 -9.15
N PHE A 266 2.89 -4.21 -9.89
CA PHE A 266 3.39 -3.59 -11.12
C PHE A 266 2.40 -3.69 -12.30
N GLU A 267 1.44 -4.63 -12.28
CA GLU A 267 0.37 -4.68 -13.29
C GLU A 267 -0.73 -3.61 -13.10
N ILE A 268 -0.69 -2.84 -12.01
CA ILE A 268 -1.71 -1.82 -11.71
C ILE A 268 -1.27 -0.47 -12.27
N ASP A 269 -1.89 -0.06 -13.37
CA ASP A 269 -1.52 1.15 -14.13
C ASP A 269 -1.53 2.45 -13.31
N GLU A 270 -2.44 2.58 -12.35
CA GLU A 270 -2.57 3.79 -11.54
C GLU A 270 -1.52 3.90 -10.43
N VAL A 271 -0.79 2.83 -10.10
CA VAL A 271 0.29 2.91 -9.11
C VAL A 271 1.41 3.80 -9.65
N THR A 272 1.84 4.78 -8.86
CA THR A 272 2.87 5.77 -9.27
C THR A 272 4.13 5.71 -8.41
N MET A 273 4.03 5.12 -7.22
CA MET A 273 5.15 4.96 -6.31
C MET A 273 5.04 3.65 -5.54
N ILE A 274 6.16 3.00 -5.25
CA ILE A 274 6.16 1.65 -4.65
C ILE A 274 7.12 1.59 -3.46
N ALA A 275 6.71 0.88 -2.40
CA ALA A 275 7.54 0.54 -1.25
C ALA A 275 7.34 -0.92 -0.83
N PHE A 276 8.44 -1.57 -0.43
CA PHE A 276 8.42 -2.94 0.09
C PHE A 276 9.12 -3.00 1.46
N PRO A 277 8.50 -2.44 2.53
CA PRO A 277 9.14 -2.31 3.84
C PRO A 277 9.49 -3.68 4.48
N ASP A 278 8.65 -4.70 4.28
CA ASP A 278 8.86 -6.02 4.88
C ASP A 278 9.88 -6.91 4.16
N LEU A 279 10.43 -6.46 3.04
CA LEU A 279 11.64 -7.08 2.49
C LEU A 279 12.75 -7.10 3.54
N LEU A 280 12.82 -6.05 4.36
CA LEU A 280 13.80 -5.94 5.45
C LEU A 280 13.41 -6.75 6.68
N ARG A 281 12.12 -7.01 6.89
CA ARG A 281 11.65 -7.94 7.93
C ARG A 281 12.01 -9.38 7.59
N ALA A 282 11.85 -9.79 6.34
CA ALA A 282 12.29 -11.11 5.86
C ALA A 282 13.81 -11.28 5.98
N TYR A 283 14.59 -10.25 5.59
CA TYR A 283 16.04 -10.23 5.75
C TYR A 283 16.49 -10.37 7.22
N GLN A 284 15.92 -9.58 8.13
CA GLN A 284 16.30 -9.62 9.55
C GLN A 284 15.98 -10.94 10.25
N ASN A 285 15.01 -11.70 9.73
CA ASN A 285 14.66 -13.03 10.22
C ASN A 285 15.40 -14.15 9.48
N SER A 286 16.39 -13.82 8.64
CA SER A 286 17.15 -14.79 7.84
C SER A 286 16.29 -15.67 6.92
N ILE A 287 15.12 -15.16 6.53
CA ILE A 287 14.22 -15.79 5.55
C ILE A 287 14.74 -15.50 4.14
N LEU A 288 15.30 -14.31 3.95
CA LEU A 288 16.02 -13.92 2.75
C LEU A 288 17.45 -13.53 3.13
N ASP A 289 18.41 -13.98 2.34
CA ASP A 289 19.78 -13.46 2.41
C ASP A 289 19.91 -12.11 1.69
N LEU A 290 21.09 -11.49 1.76
CA LEU A 290 21.31 -10.17 1.17
C LEU A 290 21.25 -10.19 -0.36
N ASP A 291 21.68 -11.28 -1.01
CA ASP A 291 21.69 -11.40 -2.47
C ASP A 291 20.26 -11.53 -3.00
N GLN A 292 19.40 -12.26 -2.31
CA GLN A 292 17.97 -12.35 -2.60
C GLN A 292 17.28 -10.98 -2.43
N VAL A 293 17.62 -10.25 -1.36
CA VAL A 293 17.12 -8.88 -1.15
C VAL A 293 17.55 -7.96 -2.30
N HIS A 294 18.82 -8.02 -2.70
CA HIS A 294 19.32 -7.27 -3.86
C HIS A 294 18.59 -7.65 -5.15
N GLY A 295 18.34 -8.94 -5.40
CA GLY A 295 17.59 -9.40 -6.57
C GLY A 295 16.16 -8.87 -6.64
N ILE A 296 15.45 -8.82 -5.51
CA ILE A 296 14.11 -8.23 -5.43
C ILE A 296 14.18 -6.71 -5.67
N MET A 297 15.11 -5.99 -5.03
CA MET A 297 15.28 -4.56 -5.25
C MET A 297 15.63 -4.24 -6.72
N GLU A 298 16.53 -5.01 -7.33
CA GLU A 298 16.90 -4.88 -8.74
C GLU A 298 15.69 -5.04 -9.66
N THR A 299 14.86 -6.04 -9.37
CA THR A 299 13.64 -6.30 -10.15
C THR A 299 12.66 -5.14 -10.05
N MET A 300 12.45 -4.58 -8.84
CA MET A 300 11.59 -3.42 -8.65
C MET A 300 12.08 -2.19 -9.44
N VAL A 301 13.39 -1.92 -9.42
CA VAL A 301 13.97 -0.81 -10.20
C VAL A 301 13.84 -1.07 -11.70
N SER A 302 14.14 -2.28 -12.15
CA SER A 302 14.04 -2.69 -13.56
C SER A 302 12.62 -2.59 -14.11
N LEU A 303 11.60 -2.91 -13.31
CA LEU A 303 10.20 -2.76 -13.71
C LEU A 303 9.78 -1.29 -13.83
N CYS A 304 10.26 -0.41 -12.94
CA CYS A 304 10.08 1.03 -13.08
C CYS A 304 10.77 1.59 -14.33
N GLU A 305 11.91 1.04 -14.75
CA GLU A 305 12.63 1.51 -15.94
C GLU A 305 12.00 1.06 -17.25
N ASN A 306 11.55 -0.19 -17.34
CA ASN A 306 11.23 -0.83 -18.62
C ASN A 306 9.73 -0.97 -18.89
N THR A 307 8.93 -1.16 -17.85
CA THR A 307 7.51 -1.52 -18.00
C THR A 307 6.59 -0.34 -17.68
N ALA A 308 7.01 0.53 -16.76
CA ALA A 308 6.21 1.67 -16.33
C ALA A 308 7.10 2.88 -15.95
N PRO A 309 7.68 3.60 -16.95
CA PRO A 309 8.58 4.75 -16.73
C PRO A 309 7.91 5.96 -16.07
N ASN A 310 6.66 5.82 -15.64
CA ASN A 310 5.93 6.78 -14.83
C ASN A 310 5.92 6.44 -13.33
N ARG A 311 6.61 5.37 -12.90
CA ARG A 311 6.62 4.90 -11.51
C ARG A 311 7.99 5.05 -10.85
N MET A 312 8.00 5.29 -9.55
CA MET A 312 9.23 5.32 -8.76
C MET A 312 9.19 4.35 -7.58
N VAL A 313 10.31 3.71 -7.28
CA VAL A 313 10.47 2.89 -6.08
C VAL A 313 11.22 3.65 -4.99
N VAL A 314 10.75 3.57 -3.75
CA VAL A 314 11.54 3.99 -2.58
C VAL A 314 12.13 2.75 -1.94
N LEU A 315 13.44 2.60 -2.08
CA LEU A 315 14.20 1.51 -1.49
C LEU A 315 14.58 1.84 -0.05
N ASP A 316 14.42 0.86 0.82
CA ASP A 316 14.89 0.93 2.19
C ASP A 316 16.23 0.18 2.32
N PRO A 317 17.29 0.79 2.86
CA PRO A 317 18.56 0.10 3.03
C PRO A 317 18.46 -0.99 4.11
N PRO A 318 18.95 -2.23 3.86
CA PRO A 318 19.06 -3.26 4.86
C PRO A 318 19.90 -2.80 6.06
N PRO A 319 19.48 -3.09 7.29
CA PRO A 319 20.21 -2.68 8.48
C PRO A 319 21.35 -3.65 8.72
N CYS A 320 22.46 -3.48 7.99
CA CYS A 320 23.59 -4.41 8.03
C CYS A 320 24.95 -3.73 8.26
N LYS A 321 25.96 -4.53 8.63
CA LYS A 321 27.39 -4.13 8.68
C LYS A 321 28.25 -5.04 7.79
N GLY A 322 29.47 -4.57 7.50
CA GLY A 322 30.47 -5.15 6.57
C GLY A 322 30.29 -6.64 6.21
N GLY A 323 29.89 -6.89 4.95
CA GLY A 323 29.65 -8.24 4.43
C GLY A 323 28.19 -8.71 4.51
N GLY A 324 27.26 -7.85 4.94
CA GLY A 324 25.82 -8.16 4.92
C GLY A 324 25.28 -8.82 6.19
N THR A 325 25.97 -8.67 7.34
CA THR A 325 25.47 -9.14 8.63
C THR A 325 24.37 -8.21 9.15
N ALA A 326 23.17 -8.75 9.41
CA ALA A 326 22.05 -7.99 9.96
C ALA A 326 22.36 -7.48 11.37
N VAL A 327 21.98 -6.23 11.65
CA VAL A 327 22.15 -5.55 12.94
C VAL A 327 20.91 -4.72 13.29
N SER A 328 20.82 -4.23 14.52
CA SER A 328 19.79 -3.25 14.86
C SER A 328 19.98 -1.97 14.02
N PRO A 329 18.90 -1.33 13.53
CA PRO A 329 19.02 -0.07 12.79
C PRO A 329 19.76 1.04 13.55
N THR A 330 19.74 1.01 14.89
CA THR A 330 20.51 1.95 15.75
C THR A 330 22.03 1.83 15.60
N GLN A 331 22.50 0.69 15.12
CA GLN A 331 23.92 0.40 14.94
C GLN A 331 24.42 0.70 13.53
N VAL A 332 23.53 1.13 12.64
CA VAL A 332 23.80 1.38 11.23
C VAL A 332 24.24 2.83 11.06
N LYS A 333 25.54 3.05 10.83
CA LYS A 333 26.14 4.35 10.59
C LYS A 333 26.07 4.75 9.11
N PRO A 334 26.21 6.05 8.78
CA PRO A 334 26.23 6.55 7.41
C PRO A 334 27.20 5.79 6.48
N GLN A 335 28.40 5.47 6.96
CA GLN A 335 29.40 4.75 6.16
C GLN A 335 28.93 3.35 5.75
N HIS A 336 28.14 2.67 6.59
CA HIS A 336 27.61 1.34 6.26
C HIS A 336 26.60 1.42 5.12
N ILE A 337 25.76 2.45 5.07
CA ILE A 337 24.79 2.64 3.97
C ILE A 337 25.52 2.99 2.67
N ALA A 338 26.54 3.86 2.74
CA ALA A 338 27.37 4.17 1.58
C ALA A 338 28.07 2.92 1.02
N GLN A 339 28.63 2.09 1.91
CA GLN A 339 29.27 0.83 1.54
C GLN A 339 28.27 -0.18 0.96
N TRP A 340 27.09 -0.33 1.59
CA TRP A 340 26.04 -1.20 1.09
C TRP A 340 25.57 -0.76 -0.31
N LEU A 341 25.34 0.53 -0.51
CA LEU A 341 24.89 1.05 -1.82
C LEU A 341 25.98 0.87 -2.89
N SER A 342 27.26 0.98 -2.52
CA SER A 342 28.37 0.67 -3.41
C SER A 342 28.47 -0.82 -3.75
N ALA A 343 28.09 -1.71 -2.84
CA ALA A 343 28.09 -3.15 -3.06
C ALA A 343 26.87 -3.58 -3.89
N PHE A 344 25.69 -3.05 -3.57
CA PHE A 344 24.47 -3.24 -4.35
C PHE A 344 24.62 -2.70 -5.78
N ASN A 345 25.37 -1.61 -5.93
CA ASN A 345 25.79 -1.00 -7.20
C ASN A 345 24.63 -0.76 -8.19
N ARG A 346 23.42 -0.52 -7.67
CA ARG A 346 22.26 -0.20 -8.49
C ARG A 346 21.93 1.28 -8.41
N ARG A 347 21.88 1.91 -9.58
CA ARG A 347 21.60 3.34 -9.79
C ARG A 347 20.42 3.50 -10.72
N SER A 348 19.51 4.42 -10.41
CA SER A 348 18.38 4.75 -11.28
C SER A 348 17.74 6.08 -10.91
N GLN A 349 17.32 6.82 -11.93
CA GLN A 349 16.44 7.97 -11.75
C GLN A 349 15.07 7.62 -11.19
N PHE A 350 14.62 6.37 -11.33
CA PHE A 350 13.31 5.90 -10.85
C PHE A 350 13.36 5.34 -9.43
N ALA A 351 14.51 5.43 -8.75
CA ALA A 351 14.65 4.99 -7.38
C ALA A 351 15.05 6.14 -6.46
N ALA A 352 14.58 6.10 -5.21
CA ALA A 352 15.01 6.99 -4.14
C ALA A 352 15.29 6.20 -2.86
N LEU A 353 16.18 6.73 -2.02
CA LEU A 353 16.55 6.09 -0.76
C LEU A 353 16.57 7.11 0.37
N TYR A 354 16.10 6.70 1.55
CA TYR A 354 16.10 7.52 2.75
C TYR A 354 16.86 6.85 3.89
N TYR A 355 17.58 7.67 4.65
CA TYR A 355 18.32 7.26 5.84
C TYR A 355 18.21 8.35 6.91
N PRO A 356 18.13 8.02 8.20
CA PRO A 356 18.04 6.68 8.80
C PRO A 356 16.61 6.14 8.85
N TRP A 357 16.47 4.93 9.36
CA TRP A 357 15.19 4.40 9.81
C TRP A 357 14.57 5.31 10.88
N ILE A 358 13.24 5.31 10.93
CA ILE A 358 12.45 6.21 11.78
C ILE A 358 11.86 5.44 12.96
N LYS A 359 11.67 6.13 14.08
CA LYS A 359 11.05 5.59 15.29
C LYS A 359 9.59 6.04 15.36
N VAL A 360 8.69 5.09 15.53
CA VAL A 360 7.23 5.33 15.57
C VAL A 360 6.61 4.67 16.82
N PRO A 361 5.49 5.18 17.34
CA PRO A 361 4.73 4.50 18.38
C PRO A 361 4.34 3.08 17.94
N ASN A 362 4.44 2.13 18.85
CA ASN A 362 3.91 0.78 18.67
C ASN A 362 2.76 0.59 19.66
N PRO A 363 1.51 0.39 19.22
CA PRO A 363 0.42 0.08 20.14
C PRO A 363 0.59 -1.30 20.80
N ARG A 364 1.38 -2.19 20.18
CA ARG A 364 1.80 -3.47 20.77
C ARG A 364 3.03 -3.30 21.65
N ASN A 365 3.52 -4.43 22.18
CA ASN A 365 4.75 -4.50 22.98
C ASN A 365 4.77 -3.52 24.19
N GLY A 366 3.62 -3.37 24.87
CA GLY A 366 3.46 -2.49 26.03
C GLY A 366 3.68 -1.00 25.71
N GLY A 367 3.41 -0.56 24.48
CA GLY A 367 3.59 0.82 24.05
C GLY A 367 5.03 1.20 23.70
N ARG A 368 5.98 0.25 23.71
CA ARG A 368 7.39 0.52 23.42
C ARG A 368 7.56 0.84 21.94
N PRO A 369 8.12 2.01 21.58
CA PRO A 369 8.27 2.37 20.18
C PRO A 369 9.15 1.42 19.38
N ILE A 370 8.89 1.33 18.08
CA ILE A 370 9.62 0.48 17.13
C ILE A 370 10.36 1.32 16.09
N LEU A 371 11.47 0.79 15.57
CA LEU A 371 12.17 1.34 14.40
C LEU A 371 11.64 0.68 13.13
N VAL A 372 11.21 1.48 12.17
CA VAL A 372 10.66 1.00 10.89
C VAL A 372 11.38 1.66 9.72
N PRO A 373 11.41 1.00 8.55
CA PRO A 373 11.87 1.61 7.32
C PRO A 373 11.07 2.88 6.97
N PRO A 374 11.71 3.95 6.47
CA PRO A 374 11.04 5.23 6.26
C PRO A 374 10.12 5.27 5.04
N SER A 375 10.26 4.35 4.08
CA SER A 375 9.59 4.39 2.77
C SER A 375 8.11 4.79 2.82
N GLY A 376 7.28 4.10 3.61
CA GLY A 376 5.84 4.42 3.68
C GLY A 376 5.51 5.83 4.15
N HIS A 377 6.24 6.33 5.16
CA HIS A 377 6.07 7.70 5.62
C HIS A 377 6.53 8.71 4.57
N MET A 378 7.63 8.42 3.86
CA MET A 378 8.16 9.30 2.82
C MET A 378 7.20 9.39 1.63
N LEU A 379 6.64 8.26 1.19
CA LEU A 379 5.62 8.24 0.14
C LEU A 379 4.41 9.09 0.55
N GLY A 380 3.95 9.01 1.80
CA GLY A 380 2.85 9.85 2.28
C GLY A 380 3.18 11.35 2.23
N VAL A 381 4.43 11.72 2.55
CA VAL A 381 4.89 13.12 2.42
C VAL A 381 4.97 13.55 0.96
N TRP A 382 5.34 12.66 0.03
CA TRP A 382 5.29 12.95 -1.41
C TRP A 382 3.87 13.30 -1.82
N CYS A 383 2.90 12.44 -1.49
CA CYS A 383 1.47 12.65 -1.76
C CYS A 383 0.98 14.02 -1.27
N ARG A 384 1.22 14.33 0.01
CA ARG A 384 0.86 15.63 0.59
C ARG A 384 1.56 16.80 -0.10
N THR A 385 2.82 16.65 -0.50
CA THR A 385 3.54 17.70 -1.22
C THR A 385 2.91 17.94 -2.58
N ASP A 386 2.57 16.89 -3.30
CA ASP A 386 1.95 17.00 -4.64
C ASP A 386 0.60 17.68 -4.57
N GLU A 387 -0.25 17.28 -3.61
CA GLU A 387 -1.58 17.86 -3.43
C GLU A 387 -1.55 19.32 -3.00
N THR A 388 -0.60 19.70 -2.14
CA THR A 388 -0.57 21.05 -1.56
C THR A 388 0.30 22.04 -2.33
N ARG A 389 1.29 21.55 -3.09
CA ARG A 389 2.33 22.37 -3.73
C ARG A 389 2.66 21.96 -5.18
N GLY A 390 2.07 20.90 -5.69
CA GLY A 390 2.34 20.35 -7.01
C GLY A 390 3.56 19.41 -7.04
N VAL A 391 3.53 18.46 -7.97
CA VAL A 391 4.56 17.41 -8.15
C VAL A 391 5.97 17.94 -8.43
N TYR A 392 6.07 19.17 -8.92
CA TYR A 392 7.32 19.88 -9.20
C TYR A 392 8.01 20.40 -7.94
N LYS A 393 7.35 20.40 -6.77
CA LYS A 393 7.95 20.78 -5.50
C LYS A 393 8.71 19.60 -4.89
N ALA A 394 9.98 19.81 -4.53
CA ALA A 394 10.78 18.80 -3.83
C ALA A 394 10.14 18.43 -2.45
N PRO A 395 9.92 17.14 -2.16
CA PRO A 395 9.34 16.64 -0.89
C PRO A 395 10.38 16.59 0.23
N ALA A 396 11.02 17.72 0.50
CA ALA A 396 12.02 17.92 1.54
C ALA A 396 11.74 19.22 2.31
N ASN A 397 12.44 19.40 3.43
CA ASN A 397 12.22 20.44 4.43
C ASN A 397 10.84 20.31 5.13
N ASP A 398 10.24 19.13 5.09
CA ASP A 398 8.95 18.83 5.72
C ASP A 398 9.15 17.91 6.94
N THR A 399 8.19 17.93 7.86
CA THR A 399 8.14 17.08 9.05
C THR A 399 7.26 15.86 8.78
N PRO A 400 7.81 14.63 8.88
CA PRO A 400 7.01 13.42 8.79
C PRO A 400 6.16 13.25 10.06
N ARG A 401 4.85 13.12 9.89
CA ARG A 401 3.88 12.87 10.96
C ARG A 401 4.00 11.43 11.46
N GLY A 402 3.71 11.20 12.74
CA GLY A 402 3.83 9.87 13.37
C GLY A 402 5.26 9.47 13.77
N VAL A 403 6.27 10.25 13.37
CA VAL A 403 7.67 9.98 13.71
C VAL A 403 8.05 10.67 15.01
N ILE A 404 8.53 9.89 15.99
CA ILE A 404 8.91 10.37 17.33
C ILE A 404 10.42 10.33 17.58
N GLY A 405 11.21 9.82 16.63
CA GLY A 405 12.66 9.74 16.75
C GLY A 405 13.31 9.13 15.50
N LEU A 406 14.63 9.04 15.51
CA LEU A 406 15.43 8.47 14.44
C LEU A 406 16.31 7.34 15.00
N ALA A 407 16.64 6.34 14.18
CA ALA A 407 17.58 5.30 14.56
C ALA A 407 18.99 5.86 14.78
N TYR A 408 19.33 6.94 14.07
CA TYR A 408 20.64 7.59 14.10
C TYR A 408 20.49 9.10 13.93
N GLU A 409 21.32 9.91 14.60
CA GLU A 409 21.30 11.37 14.43
C GLU A 409 22.40 11.80 13.46
N THR A 410 22.08 11.86 12.17
CA THR A 410 23.04 12.23 11.13
C THR A 410 23.50 13.69 11.28
N ASN A 411 24.81 13.91 11.39
CA ASN A 411 25.40 15.24 11.41
C ASN A 411 25.67 15.80 10.00
N LEU A 412 26.16 17.04 9.90
CA LEU A 412 26.43 17.69 8.62
C LEU A 412 27.48 16.95 7.79
N ARG A 413 28.60 16.55 8.42
CA ARG A 413 29.73 15.91 7.74
C ARG A 413 29.35 14.53 7.19
N GLU A 414 28.51 13.82 7.92
CA GLU A 414 27.95 12.54 7.47
C GLU A 414 26.97 12.73 6.33
N GLN A 415 26.15 13.78 6.36
CA GLN A 415 25.30 14.12 5.23
C GLN A 415 26.13 14.50 3.99
N GLU A 416 27.25 15.21 4.13
CA GLU A 416 28.16 15.51 3.03
C GLU A 416 28.72 14.24 2.35
N LEU A 417 28.84 13.14 3.09
CA LEU A 417 29.20 11.83 2.55
C LEU A 417 28.03 11.19 1.78
N LEU A 418 26.83 11.22 2.35
CA LEU A 418 25.66 10.49 1.83
C LEU A 418 24.99 11.18 0.63
N ASN A 419 24.88 12.49 0.67
CA ASN A 419 24.08 13.26 -0.28
C ASN A 419 24.59 13.17 -1.74
N PRO A 420 25.91 13.18 -2.02
CA PRO A 420 26.45 12.91 -3.37
C PRO A 420 26.04 11.55 -3.95
N LEU A 421 25.74 10.57 -3.10
CA LEU A 421 25.34 9.21 -3.49
C LEU A 421 23.83 9.06 -3.73
N GLY A 422 23.06 10.15 -3.62
CA GLY A 422 21.59 10.13 -3.75
C GLY A 422 20.85 9.66 -2.49
N ILE A 423 21.54 9.54 -1.35
CA ILE A 423 20.96 9.07 -0.09
C ILE A 423 20.34 10.26 0.66
N ASN A 424 19.02 10.27 0.78
CA ASN A 424 18.27 11.37 1.39
C ASN A 424 18.26 11.26 2.91
N CYS A 425 18.84 12.24 3.60
CA CYS A 425 18.92 12.22 5.06
C CYS A 425 17.62 12.73 5.72
N ILE A 426 17.14 12.04 6.75
CA ILE A 426 16.15 12.52 7.72
C ILE A 426 16.93 12.95 8.96
N ARG A 427 16.71 14.18 9.45
CA ARG A 427 17.54 14.80 10.49
C ARG A 427 16.72 15.52 11.52
N THR A 428 17.23 15.54 12.76
CA THR A 428 16.71 16.39 13.83
C THR A 428 17.40 17.75 13.78
N PHE A 429 16.62 18.82 13.87
CA PHE A 429 17.11 20.19 13.94
C PHE A 429 16.65 20.87 15.23
N PRO A 430 17.53 21.62 15.92
CA PRO A 430 17.13 22.45 17.05
C PRO A 430 15.97 23.36 16.70
N ASN A 431 14.93 23.39 17.54
CA ASN A 431 13.71 24.20 17.37
C ASN A 431 12.89 23.97 16.09
N ARG A 432 13.25 22.98 15.26
CA ARG A 432 12.52 22.65 14.02
C ARG A 432 12.06 21.20 13.94
N GLY A 433 12.47 20.38 14.90
CA GLY A 433 12.11 18.97 15.02
C GLY A 433 12.76 18.11 13.95
N ILE A 434 12.15 16.96 13.68
CA ILE A 434 12.57 16.04 12.63
C ILE A 434 12.16 16.59 11.26
N ARG A 435 13.09 16.57 10.31
CA ARG A 435 12.91 17.06 8.95
C ARG A 435 13.48 16.07 7.94
N ILE A 436 12.77 15.90 6.84
CA ILE A 436 13.32 15.29 5.62
C ILE A 436 14.27 16.32 5.01
N TRP A 437 15.52 15.96 4.78
CA TRP A 437 16.60 16.89 4.44
C TRP A 437 17.40 16.41 3.21
N GLY A 438 16.69 15.84 2.24
CA GLY A 438 17.19 15.44 0.91
C GLY A 438 16.01 15.11 -0.02
N ALA A 439 16.18 15.33 -1.33
CA ALA A 439 15.18 15.00 -2.36
C ALA A 439 15.83 14.54 -3.68
N ARG A 440 16.91 13.78 -3.58
CA ARG A 440 17.66 13.21 -4.71
C ARG A 440 17.17 11.81 -5.07
N THR A 441 17.27 11.46 -6.34
CA THR A 441 17.11 10.09 -6.84
C THR A 441 18.42 9.32 -6.65
N LEU A 442 18.40 8.01 -6.94
CA LEU A 442 19.58 7.16 -6.99
C LEU A 442 20.27 7.16 -8.36
N VAL A 443 20.01 8.15 -9.23
CA VAL A 443 20.70 8.25 -10.51
C VAL A 443 22.21 8.44 -10.30
N GLU A 444 23.00 8.12 -11.33
CA GLU A 444 24.44 8.37 -11.30
C GLU A 444 24.77 9.83 -10.91
N PRO A 445 25.77 10.08 -10.05
CA PRO A 445 26.04 11.42 -9.52
C PRO A 445 26.31 12.50 -10.57
N ASP A 446 26.88 12.12 -11.71
CA ASP A 446 27.18 12.99 -12.86
C ASP A 446 25.93 13.35 -13.68
N ASN A 447 24.85 12.57 -13.57
CA ASN A 447 23.58 12.86 -14.20
C ASN A 447 22.80 13.94 -13.44
N VAL A 448 23.14 15.19 -13.75
CA VAL A 448 22.49 16.38 -13.19
C VAL A 448 21.03 16.56 -13.63
N GLN A 449 20.63 15.97 -14.76
CA GLN A 449 19.30 16.16 -15.34
C GLN A 449 18.22 15.49 -14.49
N TRP A 450 18.52 14.28 -14.02
CA TRP A 450 17.57 13.41 -13.31
C TRP A 450 17.83 13.30 -11.82
N ARG A 451 18.68 14.17 -11.29
CA ARG A 451 19.16 14.16 -9.90
C ARG A 451 18.05 14.28 -8.86
N TYR A 452 16.96 14.98 -9.15
CA TYR A 452 15.94 15.32 -8.15
C TYR A 452 14.64 14.57 -8.36
N ILE A 453 14.06 14.12 -7.25
CA ILE A 453 12.79 13.40 -7.21
C ILE A 453 11.68 14.22 -7.88
N SER A 454 11.57 15.51 -7.55
CA SER A 454 10.53 16.38 -8.13
C SER A 454 10.67 16.56 -9.65
N VAL A 455 11.90 16.56 -10.17
CA VAL A 455 12.13 16.67 -11.62
C VAL A 455 11.71 15.38 -12.31
N ARG A 456 12.14 14.21 -11.81
CA ARG A 456 11.76 12.92 -12.40
C ARG A 456 10.25 12.72 -12.35
N ARG A 457 9.61 13.02 -11.22
CA ARG A 457 8.15 12.89 -11.04
C ARG A 457 7.36 13.86 -11.90
N LEU A 458 7.81 15.12 -12.05
CA LEU A 458 7.18 16.07 -12.97
C LEU A 458 7.24 15.56 -14.41
N MET A 459 8.39 15.06 -14.85
CA MET A 459 8.53 14.51 -16.20
C MET A 459 7.62 13.30 -16.42
N SER A 460 7.59 12.36 -15.48
CA SER A 460 6.67 11.22 -15.52
C SER A 460 5.19 11.63 -15.54
N TYR A 461 4.82 12.68 -14.80
CA TYR A 461 3.47 13.27 -14.84
C TYR A 461 3.13 13.88 -16.20
N ILE A 462 4.05 14.64 -16.80
CA ILE A 462 3.87 15.25 -18.13
C ILE A 462 3.73 14.17 -19.20
N GLU A 463 4.67 13.22 -19.23
CA GLU A 463 4.69 12.09 -20.18
C GLU A 463 3.37 11.32 -20.14
N LYS A 464 2.93 10.91 -18.94
CA LYS A 464 1.69 10.12 -18.79
C LYS A 464 0.42 10.93 -19.06
N SER A 465 0.38 12.20 -18.69
CA SER A 465 -0.77 13.08 -18.99
C SER A 465 -0.91 13.30 -20.49
N VAL A 466 0.20 13.55 -21.19
CA VAL A 466 0.20 13.70 -22.66
C VAL A 466 -0.23 12.39 -23.31
N GLU A 467 0.34 11.25 -22.91
CA GLU A 467 -0.05 9.93 -23.44
C GLU A 467 -1.56 9.69 -23.39
N LEU A 468 -2.19 9.89 -22.23
CA LEU A 468 -3.64 9.69 -22.07
C LEU A 468 -4.46 10.77 -22.78
N GLY A 469 -4.03 12.03 -22.70
CA GLY A 469 -4.74 13.17 -23.28
C GLY A 469 -4.68 13.23 -24.81
N THR A 470 -3.76 12.50 -25.45
CA THR A 470 -3.62 12.45 -26.91
C THR A 470 -4.03 11.12 -27.53
N GLN A 471 -4.74 10.23 -26.81
CA GLN A 471 -5.22 8.95 -27.37
C GLN A 471 -6.13 9.14 -28.61
N TRP A 472 -6.87 10.25 -28.69
CA TRP A 472 -7.72 10.59 -29.84
C TRP A 472 -6.94 10.78 -31.16
N VAL A 473 -5.62 10.95 -31.10
CA VAL A 473 -4.76 11.12 -32.29
C VAL A 473 -4.64 9.83 -33.10
N VAL A 474 -4.83 8.67 -32.45
CA VAL A 474 -4.72 7.37 -33.09
C VAL A 474 -5.85 7.21 -34.11
N PHE A 475 -5.50 6.76 -35.33
CA PHE A 475 -6.39 6.59 -36.49
C PHE A 475 -6.93 7.88 -37.14
N GLU A 476 -6.51 9.05 -36.69
CA GLU A 476 -6.80 10.30 -37.41
C GLU A 476 -5.98 10.40 -38.71
N PRO A 477 -6.48 11.11 -39.74
CA PRO A 477 -5.70 11.43 -40.92
C PRO A 477 -4.40 12.16 -40.56
N ASN A 478 -3.24 11.60 -40.93
CA ASN A 478 -1.95 12.22 -40.69
C ASN A 478 -1.74 13.38 -41.67
N ASP A 479 -2.24 14.57 -41.33
CA ASP A 479 -2.16 15.79 -42.12
C ASP A 479 -1.80 17.01 -41.27
N GLN A 480 -1.64 18.16 -41.92
CA GLN A 480 -1.25 19.41 -41.26
C GLN A 480 -2.29 19.88 -40.23
N ASP A 481 -3.57 19.54 -40.41
CA ASP A 481 -4.63 19.89 -39.47
C ASP A 481 -4.51 19.08 -38.18
N LEU A 482 -4.22 17.77 -38.28
CA LEU A 482 -3.88 16.95 -37.12
C LEU A 482 -2.67 17.50 -36.37
N TRP A 483 -1.60 17.85 -37.09
CA TRP A 483 -0.37 18.37 -36.50
C TRP A 483 -0.61 19.66 -35.70
N ALA A 484 -1.39 20.58 -36.26
CA ALA A 484 -1.78 21.82 -35.60
C ALA A 484 -2.66 21.57 -34.37
N ARG A 485 -3.62 20.63 -34.45
CA ARG A 485 -4.46 20.24 -33.31
C ARG A 485 -3.63 19.66 -32.16
N VAL A 486 -2.73 18.72 -32.44
CA VAL A 486 -1.85 18.12 -31.44
C VAL A 486 -0.94 19.16 -30.79
N THR A 487 -0.28 19.99 -31.61
CA THR A 487 0.62 21.03 -31.13
C THR A 487 -0.09 21.99 -30.18
N ARG A 488 -1.29 22.45 -30.54
CA ARG A 488 -2.11 23.34 -29.71
C ARG A 488 -2.51 22.68 -28.39
N THR A 489 -2.95 21.42 -28.43
CA THR A 489 -3.42 20.70 -27.24
C THR A 489 -2.30 20.47 -26.22
N VAL A 490 -1.13 20.01 -26.68
CA VAL A 490 0.03 19.81 -25.80
C VAL A 490 0.58 21.15 -25.31
N SER A 491 0.64 22.17 -26.16
CA SER A 491 1.12 23.51 -25.76
C SER A 491 0.24 24.13 -24.68
N ASN A 492 -1.10 24.03 -24.81
CA ASN A 492 -2.03 24.56 -23.80
C ASN A 492 -1.82 23.90 -22.43
N PHE A 493 -1.53 22.59 -22.40
CA PHE A 493 -1.23 21.86 -21.17
C PHE A 493 0.07 22.33 -20.52
N LEU A 494 1.14 22.42 -21.31
CA LEU A 494 2.45 22.86 -20.82
C LEU A 494 2.44 24.33 -20.39
N GLU A 495 1.66 25.18 -21.07
CA GLU A 495 1.49 26.58 -20.68
C GLU A 495 0.79 26.71 -19.31
N ARG A 496 -0.20 25.86 -19.03
CA ARG A 496 -0.81 25.80 -17.71
C ARG A 496 0.21 25.43 -16.64
N LEU A 497 1.03 24.39 -16.87
CA LEU A 497 2.09 23.99 -15.95
C LEU A 497 3.15 25.09 -15.74
N TRP A 498 3.52 25.81 -16.79
CA TRP A 498 4.41 26.97 -16.69
C TRP A 498 3.80 28.09 -15.83
N ARG A 499 2.53 28.43 -16.04
CA ARG A 499 1.80 29.43 -15.23
C ARG A 499 1.66 29.01 -13.76
N GLU A 500 1.59 27.72 -13.49
CA GLU A 500 1.62 27.15 -12.13
C GLU A 500 3.03 27.17 -11.50
N GLY A 501 4.08 27.49 -12.26
CA GLY A 501 5.47 27.56 -11.78
C GLY A 501 6.22 26.23 -11.83
N ALA A 502 5.67 25.21 -12.51
CA ALA A 502 6.33 23.91 -12.66
C ALA A 502 7.51 23.95 -13.64
N LEU A 503 7.44 24.83 -14.64
CA LEU A 503 8.45 25.03 -15.67
C LEU A 503 9.18 26.36 -15.47
N PHE A 504 10.49 26.37 -15.72
CA PHE A 504 11.37 27.53 -15.60
C PHE A 504 11.51 28.25 -16.95
N GLY A 505 11.34 29.58 -16.94
CA GLY A 505 11.52 30.44 -18.12
C GLY A 505 10.74 31.76 -17.93
N ALA A 506 11.26 32.86 -18.47
CA ALA A 506 10.58 34.16 -18.40
C ALA A 506 9.38 34.25 -19.36
N SER A 507 9.35 33.39 -20.38
CA SER A 507 8.25 33.23 -21.32
C SER A 507 7.99 31.74 -21.59
N ALA A 508 6.80 31.42 -22.12
CA ALA A 508 6.45 30.05 -22.50
C ALA A 508 7.47 29.43 -23.48
N ALA A 509 7.99 30.22 -24.42
CA ALA A 509 8.98 29.78 -25.42
C ALA A 509 10.36 29.45 -24.84
N GLU A 510 10.70 29.99 -23.66
CA GLU A 510 11.89 29.59 -22.90
C GLU A 510 11.64 28.36 -22.02
N ALA A 511 10.38 28.13 -21.65
CA ALA A 511 9.99 27.08 -20.70
C ALA A 511 9.72 25.73 -21.38
N PHE A 512 9.18 25.73 -22.60
CA PHE A 512 8.90 24.51 -23.36
C PHE A 512 8.80 24.77 -24.87
N TYR A 513 8.86 23.69 -25.65
CA TYR A 513 8.48 23.68 -27.06
C TYR A 513 7.71 22.39 -27.40
N VAL A 514 6.85 22.49 -28.42
CA VAL A 514 6.16 21.36 -29.03
C VAL A 514 6.35 21.47 -30.54
N LYS A 515 6.94 20.44 -31.14
CA LYS A 515 7.22 20.39 -32.57
C LYS A 515 6.50 19.19 -33.18
N CYS A 516 5.60 19.48 -34.12
CA CYS A 516 4.89 18.51 -34.94
C CYS A 516 4.72 19.14 -36.33
N ASP A 517 5.70 18.96 -37.19
CA ASP A 517 5.76 19.63 -38.49
C ASP A 517 6.40 18.74 -39.57
N ALA A 518 6.44 19.24 -40.80
CA ALA A 518 6.95 18.51 -41.96
C ALA A 518 8.47 18.19 -41.88
N SER A 519 9.21 18.84 -40.97
CA SER A 519 10.65 18.57 -40.82
C SER A 519 10.93 17.27 -40.07
N ILE A 520 9.99 16.81 -39.24
CA ILE A 520 10.07 15.53 -38.51
C ILE A 520 9.01 14.51 -38.97
N ASN A 521 7.99 14.96 -39.71
CA ASN A 521 6.96 14.12 -40.34
C ASN A 521 7.10 14.19 -41.87
N THR A 522 8.08 13.47 -42.40
CA THR A 522 8.35 13.42 -43.84
C THR A 522 7.37 12.48 -44.56
N HIS A 523 7.35 12.53 -45.89
CA HIS A 523 6.53 11.61 -46.68
C HIS A 523 6.81 10.13 -46.33
N GLU A 524 8.08 9.77 -46.08
CA GLU A 524 8.46 8.41 -45.71
C GLU A 524 7.87 7.99 -44.35
N THR A 525 7.93 8.85 -43.33
CA THR A 525 7.37 8.52 -42.01
C THR A 525 5.86 8.43 -42.05
N MET A 526 5.22 9.28 -42.86
CA MET A 526 3.78 9.25 -43.09
C MET A 526 3.34 7.97 -43.82
N MET A 527 4.08 7.51 -44.83
CA MET A 527 3.80 6.23 -45.51
C MET A 527 3.96 5.02 -44.58
N LEU A 528 4.82 5.12 -43.56
CA LEU A 528 4.93 4.13 -42.48
C LEU A 528 3.82 4.25 -41.42
N GLY A 529 2.89 5.20 -41.58
CA GLY A 529 1.81 5.44 -40.62
C GLY A 529 2.28 6.02 -39.29
N ARG A 530 3.44 6.68 -39.25
CA ARG A 530 4.03 7.23 -38.02
C ARG A 530 3.90 8.75 -37.97
N LEU A 531 3.48 9.24 -36.81
CA LEU A 531 3.47 10.66 -36.45
C LEU A 531 4.48 10.89 -35.33
N TYR A 532 5.49 11.72 -35.58
CA TYR A 532 6.47 12.16 -34.61
C TYR A 532 6.08 13.52 -34.04
N ILE A 533 6.10 13.61 -32.71
CA ILE A 533 5.88 14.84 -31.96
C ILE A 533 7.05 14.96 -31.00
N GLU A 534 7.81 16.04 -31.09
CA GLU A 534 8.93 16.31 -30.21
C GLU A 534 8.52 17.36 -29.18
N VAL A 535 8.72 17.05 -27.90
CA VAL A 535 8.36 17.92 -26.78
C VAL A 535 9.60 18.13 -25.92
N GLY A 536 9.96 19.38 -25.70
CA GLY A 536 10.99 19.75 -24.74
C GLY A 536 10.41 20.63 -23.64
N VAL A 537 10.85 20.41 -22.41
CA VAL A 537 10.41 21.18 -21.24
C VAL A 537 11.61 21.53 -20.35
N CYS A 538 11.52 22.63 -19.61
CA CYS A 538 12.51 23.06 -18.63
C CYS A 538 11.93 22.97 -17.20
N PRO A 539 12.07 21.84 -16.49
CA PRO A 539 11.58 21.69 -15.12
C PRO A 539 12.23 22.67 -14.15
N VAL A 540 11.46 23.19 -13.19
CA VAL A 540 12.02 23.90 -12.04
C VAL A 540 12.88 22.94 -11.19
N ARG A 541 14.04 23.43 -10.74
CA ARG A 541 14.98 22.66 -9.89
C ARG A 541 15.03 23.26 -8.49
N PRO A 542 15.09 22.44 -7.43
CA PRO A 542 15.20 22.96 -6.07
C PRO A 542 16.56 23.61 -5.82
N ALA A 543 16.56 24.70 -5.05
CA ALA A 543 17.78 25.29 -4.52
C ALA A 543 18.29 24.45 -3.33
N GLU A 544 19.20 23.51 -3.61
CA GLU A 544 19.78 22.63 -2.59
C GLU A 544 20.87 23.32 -1.75
N PHE A 545 21.64 24.22 -2.37
CA PHE A 545 22.72 24.96 -1.71
C PHE A 545 22.47 26.47 -1.82
N VAL A 546 22.45 27.16 -0.68
CA VAL A 546 22.39 28.63 -0.62
C VAL A 546 23.73 29.13 -0.10
N ILE A 547 24.47 29.84 -0.96
CA ILE A 547 25.84 30.29 -0.67
C ILE A 547 25.83 31.81 -0.53
N PHE A 548 25.98 32.30 0.70
CA PHE A 548 26.23 33.72 0.95
C PHE A 548 27.73 33.98 0.87
N ARG A 549 28.13 34.95 0.04
CA ARG A 549 29.52 35.43 -0.06
C ARG A 549 29.57 36.80 0.58
N PHE A 550 30.26 36.91 1.71
CA PHE A 550 30.46 38.17 2.42
C PHE A 550 31.82 38.75 2.02
N SER A 551 31.84 40.01 1.61
CA SER A 551 33.04 40.82 1.51
C SER A 551 32.90 42.04 2.40
N GLN A 552 34.00 42.49 2.99
CA GLN A 552 34.05 43.83 3.55
C GLN A 552 34.08 44.81 2.39
N TRP A 553 33.11 45.73 2.33
CA TRP A 553 33.02 46.75 1.30
C TRP A 553 33.16 48.13 1.93
N ALA A 554 34.06 48.94 1.38
CA ALA A 554 34.16 50.37 1.66
C ALA A 554 33.69 51.11 0.39
N PRO A 555 32.67 51.99 0.48
CA PRO A 555 32.33 52.84 -0.65
C PRO A 555 33.53 53.74 -0.97
N ASN A 556 34.04 53.70 -2.21
CA ASN A 556 35.14 54.51 -2.77
C ASN A 556 36.59 54.07 -2.47
N GLN A 557 36.86 52.76 -2.40
CA GLN A 557 38.22 52.21 -2.60
C GLN A 557 38.30 51.33 -3.84
#